data_AF-A0A969ERK1-F1
#
_entry.id   AF-A0A969ERK1-F1
#
_cell.length_a   1.000
_cell.length_b   1.000
_cell.length_c   1.000
_cell.angle_alpha   90.00
_cell.angle_beta   90.00
_cell.angle_gamma   90.00
#
_symmetry.space_group_name_H-M   'P 1'
#
loop_
_entity.id
_entity.type
_entity.pdbx_description
1 polymer ?
#
loop_
_entity_poly.entity_id
_entity_poly.type
_entity_poly.pdbx_seq_one_letter_code
_entity_poly.pdbx_strand_id
1 'polypeptide(L)'
;MVSKHGTGASHVALLARGLGIPAVFGVSDMALGRLHGREVVVDGYSARVCVQPSPTLRQHYLKLAAEETALSLGLQELRDLPAQTPRRSLYAVDGQFRFVR
;
A
#
# COMPACT_ATOMS: atom_id res chain seq x y z
N MET A 1 4.83 -6.84 7.01
CA MET A 1 6.26 -7.19 7.04
C MET A 1 7.08 -5.96 7.43
N VAL A 2 8.12 -6.11 8.25
CA VAL A 2 9.04 -5.00 8.60
C VAL A 2 10.47 -5.49 8.40
N SER A 3 11.29 -4.74 7.67
CA SER A 3 12.70 -5.06 7.42
C SER A 3 13.61 -3.87 7.72
N LYS A 4 14.75 -4.16 8.36
CA LYS A 4 15.83 -3.18 8.58
C LYS A 4 16.59 -2.84 7.30
N HIS A 5 16.63 -3.78 6.35
CA HIS A 5 17.37 -3.66 5.10
C HIS A 5 16.43 -3.61 3.89
N GLY A 6 16.90 -2.99 2.80
CA GLY A 6 16.15 -2.84 1.56
C GLY A 6 15.43 -1.50 1.46
N THR A 7 15.01 -1.16 0.24
CA THR A 7 14.27 0.07 -0.07
C THR A 7 12.85 -0.26 -0.55
N GLY A 8 11.97 0.74 -0.60
CA GLY A 8 10.59 0.58 -1.09
C GLY A 8 10.46 0.13 -2.56
N ALA A 9 11.56 0.17 -3.33
CA ALA A 9 11.64 -0.30 -4.71
C ALA A 9 12.38 -1.65 -4.85
N SER A 10 12.78 -2.29 -3.75
CA SER A 10 13.45 -3.59 -3.81
C SER A 10 12.53 -4.68 -4.36
N HIS A 11 13.11 -5.75 -4.93
CA HIS A 11 12.35 -6.91 -5.43
C HIS A 11 11.38 -7.46 -4.38
N VAL A 12 11.81 -7.53 -3.12
CA VAL A 12 10.97 -8.00 -2.00
C VAL A 12 9.84 -7.01 -1.69
N ALA A 13 10.09 -5.69 -1.81
CA ALA A 13 9.07 -4.67 -1.60
C ALA A 13 8.01 -4.67 -2.71
N LEU A 14 8.42 -4.83 -3.97
CA LEU A 14 7.49 -5.00 -5.09
C LEU A 14 6.64 -6.26 -4.94
N LEU A 15 7.24 -7.38 -4.53
CA LEU A 15 6.53 -8.63 -4.30
C LEU A 15 5.51 -8.49 -3.16
N ALA A 16 5.90 -7.90 -2.01
CA ALA A 16 4.98 -7.68 -0.90
C ALA A 16 3.77 -6.82 -1.32
N ARG A 17 4.00 -5.78 -2.15
CA ARG A 17 2.93 -4.98 -2.75
C ARG A 17 2.02 -5.80 -3.67
N GLY A 18 2.59 -6.60 -4.56
CA GLY A 18 1.82 -7.47 -5.46
C GLY A 18 0.97 -8.52 -4.72
N LEU A 19 1.39 -8.91 -3.52
CA LEU A 19 0.67 -9.84 -2.65
C LEU A 19 -0.31 -9.15 -1.68
N GLY A 20 -0.43 -7.83 -1.71
CA GLY A 20 -1.30 -7.09 -0.78
C GLY A 20 -0.83 -7.13 0.68
N ILE A 21 0.45 -7.40 0.92
CA ILE A 21 1.02 -7.47 2.26
C ILE A 21 1.60 -6.09 2.62
N PRO A 22 1.08 -5.40 3.65
CA PRO A 22 1.65 -4.14 4.12
C PRO A 22 3.10 -4.35 4.55
N ALA A 23 4.03 -3.62 3.94
CA ALA A 23 5.46 -3.81 4.18
C ALA A 23 6.21 -2.48 4.31
N VAL A 24 7.08 -2.40 5.31
CA VAL A 24 7.98 -1.26 5.55
C VAL A 24 9.42 -1.76 5.55
N PHE A 25 10.29 -1.10 4.78
CA PHE A 25 11.69 -1.47 4.60
C PHE A 25 12.61 -0.31 5.01
N GLY A 26 13.86 -0.63 5.35
CA GLY A 26 14.86 0.40 5.69
C GLY A 26 14.64 1.04 7.06
N VAL A 27 14.01 0.35 8.00
CA VAL A 27 13.77 0.90 9.34
C VAL A 27 15.05 0.80 10.17
N SER A 28 15.89 1.83 10.09
CA SER A 28 17.23 1.88 10.68
C SER A 28 17.26 1.79 12.20
N ASP A 29 16.22 2.36 12.85
CA ASP A 29 16.22 2.68 14.28
C ASP A 29 15.18 1.88 15.10
N MET A 30 14.59 0.86 14.48
CA MET A 30 13.64 0.00 15.17
C MET A 30 14.36 -1.18 15.79
N ALA A 31 14.41 -1.21 17.13
CA ALA A 31 14.83 -2.39 17.87
C ALA A 31 13.82 -3.52 17.61
N LEU A 32 14.06 -4.35 16.60
CA LEU A 32 13.17 -5.47 16.23
C LEU A 32 12.87 -6.41 17.41
N GLY A 33 13.80 -6.54 18.37
CA GLY A 33 13.58 -7.28 19.62
C GLY A 33 12.44 -6.73 20.49
N ARG A 34 12.10 -5.44 20.35
CA ARG A 34 10.96 -4.80 21.01
C ARG A 34 9.62 -5.11 20.34
N LEU A 35 9.58 -5.82 19.21
CA LEU A 35 8.33 -6.20 18.54
C LEU A 35 7.79 -7.56 19.01
N HIS A 36 8.65 -8.41 19.55
CA HIS A 36 8.29 -9.79 19.88
C HIS A 36 7.17 -9.84 20.92
N GLY A 37 6.07 -10.52 20.58
CA GLY A 37 4.91 -10.70 21.48
C GLY A 37 4.09 -9.44 21.75
N ARG A 38 4.31 -8.34 21.01
CA ARG A 38 3.56 -7.09 21.20
C ARG A 38 2.69 -6.78 20.00
N GLU A 39 1.57 -6.11 20.24
CA GLU A 39 0.72 -5.60 19.16
C GLU A 39 1.47 -4.50 18.40
N VAL A 40 1.44 -4.57 17.07
CA VAL A 40 2.15 -3.64 16.18
C VAL A 40 1.22 -3.27 15.03
N VAL A 41 1.15 -1.98 14.73
CA VAL A 41 0.51 -1.46 13.51
C VAL A 41 1.60 -1.06 12.53
N VAL A 42 1.47 -1.51 11.28
CA VAL A 42 2.39 -1.20 10.18
C VAL A 42 1.66 -0.33 9.17
N ASP A 43 2.07 0.94 9.06
CA ASP A 43 1.58 1.89 8.07
C ASP A 43 2.57 1.94 6.91
N GLY A 44 2.21 1.25 5.82
CA GLY A 44 3.00 1.20 4.58
C GLY A 44 2.94 2.48 3.73
N TYR A 45 1.97 3.37 3.95
CA TYR A 45 1.88 4.65 3.23
C TYR A 45 2.88 5.66 3.78
N SER A 46 2.90 5.81 5.10
CA SER A 46 3.79 6.77 5.77
C SER A 46 5.16 6.18 6.10
N ALA A 47 5.40 4.91 5.80
CA ALA A 47 6.57 4.12 6.22
C ALA A 47 6.77 4.16 7.75
N ARG A 48 5.70 3.98 8.51
CA ARG A 48 5.69 4.05 9.98
C ARG A 48 5.30 2.71 10.60
N VAL A 49 5.84 2.46 11.79
CA VAL A 49 5.49 1.28 12.58
C VAL A 49 5.24 1.74 14.03
N CYS A 50 4.04 1.45 14.53
CA CYS A 50 3.61 1.80 15.89
C CYS A 50 3.55 0.54 16.74
N VAL A 51 4.21 0.56 17.90
CA VAL A 51 4.28 -0.57 18.84
C VAL A 51 3.40 -0.27 20.04
N GLN A 52 2.53 -1.20 20.42
CA GLN A 52 1.53 -1.04 21.48
C GLN A 52 0.69 0.23 21.28
N PRO A 53 -0.09 0.31 20.19
CA PRO A 53 -0.97 1.46 19.97
C PRO A 53 -1.96 1.61 21.13
N SER A 54 -2.35 2.84 21.45
CA SER A 54 -3.45 3.06 22.37
C SER A 54 -4.75 2.45 21.82
N PRO A 55 -5.73 2.11 22.66
CA PRO A 55 -7.01 1.57 22.19
C PRO A 55 -7.71 2.47 21.16
N THR A 56 -7.59 3.79 21.35
CA THR A 56 -8.14 4.81 20.43
C THR A 56 -7.44 4.78 19.07
N LEU A 57 -6.10 4.72 19.07
CA LEU A 57 -5.30 4.67 17.84
C LEU A 57 -5.52 3.34 17.10
N ARG A 58 -5.65 2.24 17.84
CA ARG A 58 -5.99 0.91 17.30
C ARG A 58 -7.33 0.94 16.56
N GLN A 59 -8.38 1.48 17.18
CA GLN A 59 -9.69 1.60 16.55
C GLN A 59 -9.64 2.47 15.29
N HIS A 60 -8.90 3.57 15.32
CA HIS A 60 -8.71 4.44 14.16
C HIS A 60 -8.09 3.67 12.98
N TYR A 61 -7.00 2.92 13.19
CA TYR A 61 -6.36 2.13 12.14
C TYR A 61 -7.23 0.96 11.65
N LEU A 62 -8.00 0.32 12.53
CA LEU A 62 -8.94 -0.72 12.13
C LEU A 62 -10.05 -0.17 11.22
N LYS A 63 -10.56 1.03 11.53
CA LYS A 63 -11.55 1.70 10.69
C LYS A 63 -10.98 2.04 9.31
N LEU A 64 -9.78 2.62 9.27
CA LEU A 64 -9.09 2.90 8.00
C LEU A 64 -8.89 1.63 7.16
N ALA A 65 -8.44 0.53 7.77
CA ALA A 65 -8.25 -0.72 7.06
C ALA A 65 -9.57 -1.28 6.48
N ALA A 66 -10.68 -1.13 7.21
CA ALA A 66 -12.00 -1.54 6.73
C ALA A 66 -12.49 -0.67 5.56
N GLU A 67 -12.29 0.65 5.63
CA GLU A 67 -12.61 1.58 4.54
C GLU A 67 -11.81 1.26 3.28
N GLU A 68 -10.51 0.99 3.42
CA GLU A 68 -9.63 0.66 2.29
C GLU A 68 -9.98 -0.72 1.69
N THR A 69 -10.42 -1.67 2.51
CA THR A 69 -10.94 -2.96 2.05
C THR A 69 -12.24 -2.78 1.24
N ALA A 70 -13.18 -1.98 1.75
CA ALA A 70 -14.43 -1.71 1.06
C ALA A 70 -14.22 -1.00 -0.28
N LEU A 71 -13.31 -0.01 -0.32
CA LEU A 71 -12.90 0.65 -1.55
C LEU A 71 -12.27 -0.33 -2.53
N SER A 72 -11.35 -1.18 -2.06
CA SER A 72 -10.68 -2.18 -2.89
C SER A 72 -11.67 -3.17 -3.52
N LEU A 73 -12.69 -3.59 -2.77
CA LEU A 73 -13.77 -4.44 -3.29
C LEU A 73 -14.59 -3.72 -4.36
N GLY A 74 -15.00 -2.47 -4.15
CA GLY A 74 -15.70 -1.69 -5.17
C GLY A 74 -14.85 -1.46 -6.44
N LEU A 75 -13.53 -1.32 -6.30
CA LEU A 75 -12.61 -1.22 -7.44
C LEU A 75 -12.45 -2.55 -8.18
N GLN A 76 -12.56 -3.70 -7.52
CA GLN A 76 -12.53 -5.01 -8.18
C GLN A 76 -13.70 -5.18 -9.16
N GLU A 77 -14.87 -4.61 -8.87
CA GLU A 77 -16.03 -4.61 -9.78
C GLU A 77 -15.75 -3.83 -11.08
N LEU A 78 -14.80 -2.90 -11.04
CA LEU A 78 -14.37 -2.11 -12.18
C LEU A 78 -13.19 -2.74 -12.95
N ARG A 79 -12.60 -3.83 -12.45
CA ARG A 79 -11.37 -4.44 -13.00
C ARG A 79 -11.52 -4.83 -14.47
N ASP A 80 -12.67 -5.40 -14.81
CA ASP A 80 -12.93 -5.95 -16.15
C ASP A 80 -13.62 -4.90 -17.06
N LEU A 81 -13.90 -3.72 -16.53
CA LEU A 81 -14.38 -2.59 -17.32
C LEU A 81 -13.20 -1.87 -17.98
N PRO A 82 -13.33 -1.45 -19.25
CA PRO A 82 -12.32 -0.64 -19.89
C PRO A 82 -12.11 0.66 -19.11
N ALA A 83 -10.85 0.98 -18.80
CA ALA A 83 -10.47 2.20 -18.09
C ALA A 83 -10.71 3.43 -19.00
N GLN A 84 -11.95 3.90 -19.04
CA GLN A 84 -12.36 5.05 -19.85
C GLN A 84 -12.31 6.32 -19.00
N THR A 85 -11.34 7.19 -19.29
CA THR A 85 -11.36 8.56 -18.78
C THR A 85 -12.55 9.31 -19.41
N PRO A 86 -13.32 10.13 -18.66
CA PRO A 86 -14.33 11.00 -19.26
C PRO A 86 -13.70 11.95 -20.30
N ARG A 87 -13.73 11.51 -21.55
CA ARG A 87 -13.51 12.22 -22.81
C ARG A 87 -12.30 13.19 -22.87
N ARG A 88 -11.12 12.63 -23.14
CA ARG A 88 -10.31 12.98 -24.33
C ARG A 88 -9.42 11.77 -24.66
N SER A 89 -9.71 11.13 -25.78
CA SER A 89 -9.10 9.87 -26.22
C SER A 89 -7.61 10.04 -26.48
N LEU A 90 -6.78 9.45 -25.62
CA LEU A 90 -5.38 9.17 -25.89
C LEU A 90 -5.30 7.72 -26.40
N TYR A 91 -4.73 7.52 -27.58
CA TYR A 91 -4.35 6.19 -28.05
C TYR A 91 -2.83 6.11 -28.16
N ALA A 92 -2.27 5.06 -27.57
CA ALA A 92 -0.87 4.72 -27.71
C ALA A 92 -0.70 3.89 -28.98
N VAL A 93 -0.01 4.45 -29.98
CA VAL A 93 0.55 3.67 -31.09
C VAL A 93 2.06 3.71 -30.88
N ASP A 94 2.68 2.54 -30.72
CA ASP A 94 4.14 2.41 -30.61
C ASP A 94 4.81 3.12 -29.41
N GLY A 95 4.11 3.18 -28.28
CA GLY A 95 4.68 3.71 -27.02
C GLY A 95 4.80 5.24 -26.94
N GLN A 96 4.23 5.98 -27.90
CA GLN A 96 4.09 7.43 -27.81
C GLN A 96 2.63 7.84 -27.62
N PHE A 97 2.33 8.51 -26.49
CA PHE A 97 1.02 9.14 -26.29
C PHE A 97 0.93 10.40 -27.15
N ARG A 98 -0.01 10.43 -28.11
CA ARG A 98 -0.30 11.63 -28.92
C ARG A 98 -1.75 12.05 -28.73
N PHE A 99 -1.97 13.36 -28.68
CA PHE A 99 -3.30 13.95 -28.68
C PHE A 99 -3.83 13.99 -30.12
N VAL A 100 -5.07 13.56 -30.34
CA VAL A 100 -5.74 13.76 -31.63
C VAL A 100 -6.79 14.85 -31.52
N ARG A 101 -6.75 15.75 -32.51
CA ARG A 101 -7.64 16.90 -32.68
C ARG A 101 -8.85 16.51 -33.49
#